data_AF-A0A9W8LY02-F1
#
_entry.id   AF-A0A9W8LY02-F1
#
_cell.length_a   1.000
_cell.length_b   1.000
_cell.length_c   1.000
_cell.angle_alpha   90.00
_cell.angle_beta   90.00
_cell.angle_gamma   90.00
#
_symmetry.space_group_name_H-M   'P 1'
#
loop_
_entity.id
_entity.type
_entity.pdbx_description
1 polymer ?
#
loop_
_entity_poly.entity_id
_entity_poly.type
_entity_poly.pdbx_seq_one_letter_code
_entity_poly.pdbx_strand_id
1 'polypeptide(L)'
;MSGFQHINAIDLDTIDLSNLNRQFLFQRKHIKRPKAHVAIQAITNFNPSLDAVAQQANIKESVYDVDWFSGFDLVLNALDNLDARRHVNKMCLAASVPLIESGTAGYLGQVTVISGGTTECFECQPKAAERKTYP
;
A
#
# COMPACT_ATOMS: atom_id res chain seq x y z
N MET A 1 14.43 11.51 1.41
CA MET A 1 15.47 10.82 2.23
C MET A 1 16.11 9.64 1.52
N SER A 2 15.38 8.77 0.80
CA SER A 2 16.00 7.64 0.08
C SER A 2 16.20 7.84 -1.44
N GLY A 3 15.88 9.03 -1.97
CA GLY A 3 16.15 9.39 -3.37
C GLY A 3 15.05 9.07 -4.39
N PHE A 4 14.01 8.29 -4.04
CA PHE A 4 12.86 8.06 -4.92
C PHE A 4 12.17 9.37 -5.30
N GLN A 5 12.03 9.61 -6.61
CA GLN A 5 11.45 10.84 -7.16
C GLN A 5 10.05 10.65 -7.77
N HIS A 6 9.73 9.44 -8.24
CA HIS A 6 8.44 9.11 -8.87
C HIS A 6 7.65 8.19 -7.93
N ILE A 7 6.52 8.67 -7.40
CA ILE A 7 5.74 7.94 -6.40
C ILE A 7 4.25 7.97 -6.73
N ASN A 8 3.63 6.79 -6.87
CA ASN A 8 2.17 6.67 -6.95
C ASN A 8 1.64 6.13 -5.63
N ALA A 9 0.72 6.88 -5.01
CA ALA A 9 0.07 6.50 -3.75
C ALA A 9 -1.43 6.30 -3.97
N ILE A 10 -1.92 5.10 -3.62
CA ILE A 10 -3.32 4.70 -3.77
C ILE A 10 -3.89 4.34 -2.40
N ASP A 11 -5.00 4.96 -2.03
CA ASP A 11 -5.74 4.63 -0.81
C ASP A 11 -7.23 5.00 -1.01
N LEU A 12 -8.15 4.07 -0.77
CA LEU A 12 -9.58 4.30 -0.95
C LEU A 12 -10.22 5.15 0.15
N ASP A 13 -9.57 5.22 1.32
CA ASP A 13 -10.14 5.81 2.53
C ASP A 13 -9.99 7.33 2.62
N THR A 14 -10.81 7.87 3.51
CA THR A 14 -10.66 9.23 4.04
C THR A 14 -10.07 9.20 5.44
N ILE A 15 -9.51 10.32 5.87
CA ILE A 15 -8.85 10.46 7.17
C ILE A 15 -9.90 10.49 8.30
N ASP A 16 -9.68 9.65 9.30
CA ASP A 16 -10.44 9.63 10.55
C ASP A 16 -9.61 10.13 11.75
N LEU A 17 -10.27 10.60 12.81
CA LEU A 17 -9.62 11.07 14.03
C LEU A 17 -8.71 9.98 14.64
N SER A 18 -9.16 8.73 14.61
CA SER A 18 -8.41 7.57 15.11
C SER A 18 -7.13 7.28 14.34
N ASN A 19 -6.92 7.87 13.16
CA ASN A 19 -5.69 7.71 12.38
C ASN A 19 -4.55 8.61 12.88
N LEU A 20 -4.88 9.74 13.50
CA LEU A 20 -3.90 10.80 13.82
C LEU A 20 -2.85 10.36 14.86
N ASN A 21 -3.10 9.28 15.61
CA ASN A 21 -2.14 8.76 16.58
C ASN A 21 -0.95 8.02 15.94
N ARG A 22 -1.05 7.62 14.67
CA ARG A 22 -0.03 6.79 13.99
C ARG A 22 0.26 7.18 12.54
N GLN A 23 -0.54 8.06 11.94
CA GLN A 23 -0.38 8.54 10.56
C GLN A 23 -0.02 10.03 10.57
N PHE A 24 1.26 10.32 10.86
CA PHE A 24 1.75 11.67 11.18
C PHE A 24 1.66 12.70 10.03
N LEU A 25 1.46 12.25 8.78
CA LEU A 25 1.22 13.15 7.65
C LEU A 25 -0.14 13.87 7.75
N PHE A 26 -1.02 13.41 8.64
CA PHE A 26 -2.38 13.92 8.78
C PHE A 26 -2.51 14.81 10.02
N GLN A 27 -3.38 15.83 9.91
CA GLN A 27 -3.68 16.78 10.98
C GLN A 27 -5.19 16.81 11.20
N ARG A 28 -5.63 17.36 12.33
CA ARG A 28 -7.07 17.46 12.68
C ARG A 28 -7.89 18.19 11.60
N LYS A 29 -7.30 19.18 10.92
CA LYS A 29 -7.94 19.90 9.80
C LYS A 29 -8.12 19.06 8.53
N HIS A 30 -7.53 17.87 8.47
CA HIS A 30 -7.60 16.97 7.30
C HIS A 30 -8.66 15.87 7.44
N ILE A 31 -9.38 15.80 8.57
CA ILE A 31 -10.43 14.80 8.78
C ILE A 31 -11.47 14.87 7.64
N LYS A 32 -11.93 13.69 7.18
CA LYS A 32 -12.78 13.46 5.98
C LYS A 32 -12.16 13.77 4.62
N ARG A 33 -10.92 14.26 4.55
CA ARG A 33 -10.20 14.39 3.27
C ARG A 33 -9.59 13.04 2.85
N PRO A 34 -9.37 12.79 1.55
CA PRO A 34 -8.76 11.55 1.07
C PRO A 34 -7.33 11.37 1.57
N LYS A 35 -6.99 10.18 2.08
CA LYS A 35 -5.67 9.90 2.68
C LYS A 35 -4.54 10.09 1.67
N ALA A 36 -4.64 9.47 0.49
CA ALA A 36 -3.62 9.55 -0.56
C ALA A 36 -3.30 11.00 -0.94
N HIS A 37 -4.33 11.82 -1.16
CA HIS A 37 -4.17 13.22 -1.57
C HIS A 37 -3.50 14.06 -0.50
N VAL A 38 -3.90 13.91 0.76
CA VAL A 38 -3.28 14.66 1.86
C VAL A 38 -1.85 14.18 2.12
N ALA A 39 -1.58 12.88 1.97
CA ALA A 39 -0.24 12.33 2.13
C ALA A 39 0.73 12.90 1.09
N ILE A 40 0.35 12.88 -0.19
CA ILE A 40 1.15 13.48 -1.26
C ILE A 40 1.29 14.99 -1.06
N GLN A 41 0.21 15.70 -0.74
CA GLN A 41 0.28 17.14 -0.44
C GLN A 41 1.25 17.45 0.72
N ALA A 42 1.25 16.64 1.77
CA ALA A 42 2.17 16.80 2.88
C ALA A 42 3.62 16.57 2.45
N ILE A 43 3.88 15.51 1.67
CA ILE A 43 5.24 15.17 1.22
C ILE A 43 5.77 16.18 0.19
N THR A 44 4.95 16.66 -0.75
CA THR A 44 5.37 17.66 -1.74
C THR A 44 5.65 19.02 -1.10
N ASN A 45 5.01 19.35 0.03
CA ASN A 45 5.40 20.53 0.82
C ASN A 45 6.81 20.39 1.42
N PHE A 46 7.25 19.18 1.75
CA PHE A 46 8.61 18.91 2.22
C PHE A 46 9.64 18.79 1.09
N ASN A 47 9.24 18.20 -0.04
CA ASN A 47 10.06 18.05 -1.24
C ASN A 47 9.29 18.49 -2.49
N PRO A 48 9.37 19.77 -2.88
CA PRO A 48 8.64 20.31 -4.02
C PRO A 48 9.06 19.73 -5.39
N SER A 49 10.24 19.10 -5.48
CA SER A 49 10.71 18.47 -6.73
C SER A 49 10.17 17.06 -6.93
N LEU A 50 9.42 16.52 -5.97
CA LEU A 50 8.88 15.18 -6.04
C LEU A 50 7.78 15.11 -7.12
N ASP A 51 7.91 14.14 -8.01
CA ASP A 51 6.85 13.77 -8.95
C ASP A 51 5.99 12.68 -8.31
N ALA A 52 4.80 13.06 -7.84
CA ALA A 52 3.94 12.13 -7.13
C ALA A 52 2.48 12.25 -7.52
N VAL A 53 1.84 11.10 -7.70
CA VAL A 53 0.42 10.99 -8.02
C VAL A 53 -0.32 10.39 -6.83
N ALA A 54 -1.40 11.05 -6.44
CA ALA A 54 -2.35 10.54 -5.45
C ALA A 54 -3.60 10.04 -6.15
N GLN A 55 -4.07 8.84 -5.79
CA GLN A 55 -5.34 8.33 -6.27
C GLN A 55 -6.18 7.87 -5.07
N GLN A 56 -7.41 8.36 -4.99
CA GLN A 56 -8.39 7.82 -4.07
C GLN A 56 -9.20 6.74 -4.79
N ALA A 57 -8.73 5.51 -4.70
CA ALA A 57 -9.31 4.39 -5.45
C ALA A 57 -9.06 3.08 -4.73
N ASN A 58 -9.84 2.06 -5.10
CA ASN A 58 -9.58 0.70 -4.69
C ASN A 58 -8.62 0.05 -5.69
N ILE A 59 -7.49 -0.48 -5.18
CA ILE A 59 -6.47 -1.13 -6.01
C ILE A 59 -7.01 -2.33 -6.83
N LYS A 60 -8.19 -2.85 -6.46
CA LYS A 60 -8.88 -3.92 -7.18
C LYS A 60 -9.72 -3.46 -8.38
N GLU A 61 -9.81 -2.16 -8.64
CA GLU A 61 -10.50 -1.63 -9.81
C GLU A 61 -9.80 -2.05 -11.10
N SER A 62 -10.56 -2.27 -12.17
CA SER A 62 -10.05 -2.83 -13.42
C SER A 62 -9.04 -1.96 -14.15
N VAL A 63 -8.91 -0.68 -13.77
CA VAL A 63 -7.88 0.23 -14.31
C VAL A 63 -6.48 -0.12 -13.80
N TYR A 64 -6.38 -0.83 -12.68
CA TYR A 64 -5.11 -1.28 -12.09
C TYR A 64 -4.81 -2.71 -12.54
N ASP A 65 -4.65 -2.89 -13.86
CA ASP A 65 -4.36 -4.17 -14.48
C ASP A 65 -2.84 -4.47 -14.54
N VAL A 66 -2.48 -5.60 -15.15
CA VAL A 66 -1.09 -6.08 -15.19
C VAL A 66 -0.19 -5.08 -15.91
N ASP A 67 -0.69 -4.43 -16.96
CA ASP A 67 0.07 -3.44 -17.73
C ASP A 67 0.34 -2.20 -16.86
N TRP A 68 -0.64 -1.75 -16.08
CA TRP A 68 -0.44 -0.68 -15.11
C TRP A 68 0.63 -1.03 -14.08
N PHE A 69 0.58 -2.24 -13.50
CA PHE A 69 1.58 -2.71 -12.55
C PHE A 69 2.98 -2.83 -13.18
N SER A 70 3.09 -3.19 -14.47
CA SER A 70 4.37 -3.32 -15.17
C SER A 70 5.14 -2.00 -15.33
N GLY A 71 4.47 -0.86 -15.16
CA GLY A 71 5.09 0.47 -15.20
C GLY A 71 5.88 0.84 -13.95
N PHE A 72 5.97 -0.03 -12.95
CA PHE A 72 6.65 0.23 -11.68
C PHE A 72 7.93 -0.57 -11.52
N ASP A 73 8.97 0.06 -10.97
CA ASP A 73 10.20 -0.64 -10.57
C ASP A 73 10.02 -1.46 -9.28
N LEU A 74 9.09 -1.05 -8.41
CA LEU A 74 8.87 -1.60 -7.09
C LEU A 74 7.47 -1.27 -6.58
N VAL A 75 6.79 -2.22 -5.95
CA VAL A 75 5.52 -2.02 -5.25
C VAL A 75 5.70 -2.23 -3.74
N LEU A 76 5.08 -1.36 -2.93
CA LEU A 76 5.10 -1.43 -1.47
C LEU A 76 3.67 -1.61 -0.93
N ASN A 77 3.43 -2.68 -0.18
CA ASN A 77 2.14 -2.88 0.47
C ASN A 77 2.10 -2.24 1.87
N ALA A 78 1.08 -1.41 2.08
CA ALA A 78 0.70 -0.81 3.36
C ALA A 78 -0.80 -1.07 3.67
N LEU A 79 -1.30 -2.23 3.23
CA LEU A 79 -2.71 -2.63 3.30
C LEU A 79 -3.07 -3.29 4.63
N ASP A 80 -4.31 -3.20 5.07
CA ASP A 80 -4.78 -3.77 6.34
C ASP A 80 -5.58 -5.07 6.21
N ASN A 81 -5.96 -5.44 4.99
CA ASN A 81 -6.81 -6.60 4.73
C ASN A 81 -6.13 -7.63 3.81
N LEU A 82 -6.38 -8.91 4.08
CA LEU A 82 -5.77 -10.04 3.37
C LEU A 82 -6.17 -10.12 1.90
N ASP A 83 -7.40 -9.71 1.57
CA ASP A 83 -7.94 -9.80 0.21
C ASP A 83 -7.19 -8.87 -0.76
N ALA A 84 -7.01 -7.60 -0.38
CA ALA A 84 -6.23 -6.65 -1.18
C ALA A 84 -4.74 -7.05 -1.26
N ARG A 85 -4.14 -7.55 -0.16
CA ARG A 85 -2.76 -8.07 -0.17
C ARG A 85 -2.59 -9.21 -1.19
N ARG A 86 -3.52 -10.17 -1.22
CA ARG A 86 -3.52 -11.27 -2.21
C ARG A 86 -3.71 -10.76 -3.63
N HIS A 87 -4.58 -9.78 -3.84
CA HIS A 87 -4.77 -9.18 -5.15
C HIS A 87 -3.47 -8.55 -5.67
N VAL A 88 -2.84 -7.67 -4.88
CA VAL A 88 -1.58 -7.02 -5.26
C VAL A 88 -0.45 -8.03 -5.47
N ASN A 89 -0.37 -9.08 -4.63
CA ASN A 89 0.58 -10.19 -4.83
C ASN A 89 0.43 -10.82 -6.22
N LYS A 90 -0.80 -11.16 -6.64
CA LYS A 90 -1.07 -11.74 -7.96
C LYS A 90 -0.69 -10.80 -9.09
N MET A 91 -1.02 -9.51 -8.96
CA MET A 91 -0.71 -8.51 -9.99
C MET A 91 0.79 -8.30 -10.14
N CYS A 92 1.53 -8.21 -9.03
CA CYS A 92 2.99 -8.04 -9.05
C CYS A 92 3.70 -9.27 -9.65
N LEU A 93 3.24 -10.48 -9.31
CA LEU A 93 3.76 -11.72 -9.92
C LEU A 93 3.49 -11.76 -11.43
N ALA A 94 2.27 -11.40 -11.86
CA ALA A 94 1.91 -11.38 -13.28
C ALA A 94 2.71 -10.32 -14.06
N ALA A 95 2.94 -9.15 -13.46
CA ALA A 95 3.71 -8.05 -14.05
C ALA A 95 5.23 -8.23 -13.93
N SER A 96 5.71 -9.25 -13.21
CA SER A 96 7.13 -9.44 -12.88
C SER A 96 7.76 -8.26 -12.15
N VAL A 97 7.00 -7.60 -11.28
CA VAL A 97 7.46 -6.46 -10.46
C VAL A 97 7.68 -6.91 -9.02
N PRO A 98 8.82 -6.57 -8.39
CA PRO A 98 9.08 -6.92 -7.00
C PRO A 98 8.10 -6.22 -6.06
N LEU A 99 7.62 -6.96 -5.06
CA LEU A 99 6.70 -6.50 -4.04
C LEU A 99 7.37 -6.56 -2.66
N ILE A 100 7.32 -5.47 -1.90
CA ILE A 100 7.63 -5.48 -0.48
C ILE A 100 6.32 -5.54 0.31
N GLU A 101 6.09 -6.68 0.93
CA GLU A 101 4.94 -6.92 1.81
C GLU A 101 5.29 -6.55 3.24
N SER A 102 4.40 -5.82 3.92
CA SER A 102 4.59 -5.43 5.31
C SER A 102 3.30 -5.56 6.13
N GLY A 103 3.44 -5.69 7.45
CA GLY A 103 2.30 -5.71 8.36
C GLY A 103 2.71 -5.53 9.80
N THR A 104 1.80 -4.95 10.59
CA THR A 104 2.01 -4.65 12.01
C THR A 104 0.77 -5.00 12.82
N ALA A 105 0.96 -5.53 14.03
CA ALA A 105 -0.10 -5.78 15.00
C ALA A 105 0.43 -5.50 16.41
N GLY A 106 0.03 -4.35 17.00
CA GLY A 106 0.57 -3.90 18.29
C GLY A 106 2.08 -3.69 18.21
N TYR A 107 2.84 -4.45 19.00
CA TYR A 107 4.31 -4.43 19.01
C TYR A 107 4.96 -5.40 18.02
N LEU A 108 4.15 -6.22 17.33
CA LEU A 108 4.64 -7.17 16.34
C LEU A 108 4.66 -6.53 14.96
N GLY A 109 5.69 -6.85 14.18
CA GLY A 109 5.84 -6.39 12.80
C GLY A 109 6.58 -7.41 11.95
N GLN A 110 6.33 -7.36 10.64
CA GLN A 110 7.00 -8.22 9.65
C GLN A 110 7.17 -7.48 8.33
N VAL A 111 8.25 -7.83 7.62
CA VAL A 111 8.53 -7.38 6.25
C VAL A 111 9.06 -8.56 5.46
N THR A 112 8.59 -8.71 4.22
CA THR A 112 9.01 -9.78 3.30
C THR A 112 9.13 -9.21 1.90
N VAL A 113 10.16 -9.63 1.17
CA VAL A 113 10.33 -9.30 -0.25
C VAL A 113 9.80 -10.46 -1.08
N ILE A 114 8.98 -10.16 -2.07
CA ILE A 114 8.39 -11.11 -3.01
C ILE A 114 8.90 -10.75 -4.42
N SER A 115 9.61 -11.68 -5.05
CA SER A 115 10.12 -11.56 -6.41
C SER A 115 9.90 -12.86 -7.17
N GLY A 116 9.17 -12.78 -8.29
CA GLY A 116 8.80 -13.93 -9.11
C GLY A 116 10.02 -14.76 -9.53
N GLY A 117 9.92 -16.08 -9.37
CA GLY A 117 11.01 -17.02 -9.71
C GLY A 117 12.23 -16.98 -8.78
N THR A 118 12.29 -16.06 -7.80
CA THR A 118 13.42 -15.90 -6.88
C THR A 118 13.05 -16.21 -5.43
N THR A 119 11.90 -15.73 -4.97
CA THR A 119 11.41 -15.96 -3.60
C THR A 119 10.02 -16.59 -3.62
N GLU A 120 9.59 -17.10 -2.47
CA GLU A 120 8.19 -17.48 -2.28
C GLU A 120 7.27 -16.26 -2.36
N CYS A 121 6.02 -16.48 -2.80
CA CYS A 121 5.01 -15.44 -2.83
C CYS A 121 4.18 -15.39 -1.54
N PHE A 122 3.37 -14.34 -1.37
CA PHE A 122 2.52 -14.17 -0.19
C PHE A 122 1.58 -15.35 0.07
N GLU A 123 1.13 -16.02 -1.00
CA GLU A 123 0.21 -17.16 -0.93
C GLU A 123 0.93 -18.53 -0.82
N CYS A 124 2.27 -18.59 -0.94
CA CYS A 124 3.02 -19.84 -0.73
C CYS A 124 2.95 -20.32 0.72
N GLN A 125 2.83 -19.39 1.68
CA GLN A 125 2.62 -19.67 3.09
C GLN A 125 1.26 -19.12 3.53
N PRO A 126 0.18 -19.91 3.40
CA PRO A 126 -1.14 -19.44 3.75
C PRO A 126 -1.22 -19.11 5.25
N LYS A 127 -1.45 -17.84 5.56
CA LYS A 127 -1.78 -17.41 6.92
C LYS A 127 -3.15 -17.92 7.30
N ALA A 128 -3.27 -18.47 8.51
CA ALA A 128 -4.56 -18.92 9.06
C ALA A 128 -5.57 -17.77 9.01
N ALA A 129 -6.81 -18.06 8.61
CA ALA A 129 -7.87 -17.07 8.60
C ALA A 129 -8.14 -16.62 10.05
N GLU A 130 -7.79 -15.37 10.37
CA GLU A 130 -7.94 -14.81 11.73
C GLU A 130 -9.41 -14.62 12.17
N ARG A 131 -10.36 -14.80 11.26
CA ARG A 131 -11.78 -14.62 11.57
C ARG A 131 -12.28 -15.83 12.35
N LYS A 132 -12.28 -15.72 13.68
CA LYS A 132 -12.98 -16.65 14.58
C LYS A 132 -14.44 -16.74 14.14
N THR A 133 -14.81 -17.87 13.56
CA THR A 133 -16.20 -18.23 13.29
C THR A 133 -16.76 -18.85 14.56
N TYR A 134 -17.77 -18.22 15.14
CA TYR A 134 -18.52 -18.80 16.24
C TYR A 134 -19.67 -19.63 15.62
N PRO A 135 -19.91 -20.88 16.08
CA PRO A 135 -21.02 -21.72 15.62
C PRO A 135 -22.40 -21.06 15.77
#